data_AF-G3RUG3-F1
#
_entry.id   AF-G3RUG3-F1
#
_cell.length_a   1.000
_cell.length_b   1.000
_cell.length_c   1.000
_cell.angle_alpha   90.00
_cell.angle_beta   90.00
_cell.angle_gamma   90.00
#
_symmetry.space_group_name_H-M   'P 1'
#
loop_
_entity.id
_entity.type
_entity.pdbx_description
1 polymer ?
#
loop_
_entity_poly.entity_id
_entity_poly.type
_entity_poly.pdbx_seq_one_letter_code
_entity_poly.pdbx_strand_id
1 'polypeptide(L)'
;MLSSTAMYSAPGRDLGMEPHRAAGPLQLRFSPYVFNGGTILAIAGEDFAIVASDTRLSEGFSIHTRDSPKCYKLTDKTVIGCSGFHGDCLTLTKIIEARLKMYKHSNNKAMTTGAIAAMLSTILYSRRFFPYYVYNIIGGLDEEGTWRAVLHIETFRTARSTALSLGVNRCLH
;
A
#
# COMPACT_ATOMS: atom_id res chain seq x y z
N MET A 1 -45.99 27.85 52.18
CA MET A 1 -47.44 27.73 52.38
C MET A 1 -47.99 26.80 51.29
N LEU A 2 -48.61 25.69 51.70
CA LEU A 2 -49.52 24.77 50.96
C LEU A 2 -48.92 24.07 49.72
N SER A 3 -48.57 22.77 49.69
CA SER A 3 -49.30 21.51 49.97
C SER A 3 -50.43 21.16 48.98
N SER A 4 -50.47 19.87 48.61
CA SER A 4 -51.61 19.08 48.06
C SER A 4 -51.68 18.94 46.52
N THR A 5 -52.00 17.84 45.84
CA THR A 5 -52.23 16.40 46.12
C THR A 5 -52.46 15.68 44.78
N ALA A 6 -51.98 14.43 44.70
CA ALA A 6 -52.37 13.24 43.93
C ALA A 6 -53.25 13.25 42.64
N MET A 7 -52.80 12.36 41.72
CA MET A 7 -53.54 11.32 40.97
C MET A 7 -54.65 11.72 39.99
N TYR A 8 -54.49 11.38 38.70
CA TYR A 8 -55.53 10.70 37.91
C TYR A 8 -54.91 9.74 36.87
N SER A 9 -55.45 8.53 36.85
CA SER A 9 -55.14 7.41 35.96
C SER A 9 -55.88 7.55 34.62
N ALA A 10 -55.23 7.22 33.50
CA ALA A 10 -55.80 6.32 32.47
C ALA A 10 -54.76 6.03 31.34
N PRO A 11 -54.81 4.82 30.73
CA PRO A 11 -53.82 4.34 29.77
C PRO A 11 -54.24 4.63 28.33
N GLY A 12 -53.36 5.26 27.56
CA GLY A 12 -53.59 5.58 26.15
C GLY A 12 -52.35 5.21 25.33
N ARG A 13 -52.54 4.23 24.45
CA ARG A 13 -51.56 3.64 23.54
C ARG A 13 -51.21 4.64 22.43
N ASP A 14 -49.98 5.14 22.43
CA ASP A 14 -49.34 5.70 21.22
C ASP A 14 -47.90 5.20 21.16
N LEU A 15 -47.69 4.12 20.39
CA LEU A 15 -46.38 3.71 19.91
C LEU A 15 -45.96 4.67 18.79
N GLY A 16 -45.69 5.92 19.15
CA GLY A 16 -44.97 6.86 18.31
C GLY A 16 -43.49 6.46 18.31
N MET A 17 -43.02 5.94 17.17
CA MET A 17 -41.60 5.71 16.93
C MET A 17 -40.89 7.08 16.95
N GLU A 18 -40.32 7.45 18.09
CA GLU A 18 -39.45 8.62 18.20
C GLU A 18 -38.28 8.45 17.21
N PRO A 19 -38.05 9.39 16.26
CA PRO A 19 -36.89 9.33 15.40
C PRO A 19 -35.67 9.46 16.31
N HIS A 20 -34.81 8.44 16.28
CA HIS A 20 -33.63 8.34 17.11
C HIS A 20 -32.67 9.46 16.67
N ARG A 21 -32.83 10.65 17.27
CA ARG A 21 -31.88 11.75 17.17
C ARG A 21 -30.65 11.36 17.98
N ALA A 22 -29.78 10.57 17.35
CA ALA A 22 -28.43 10.31 17.82
C ALA A 22 -27.44 10.59 16.68
N ALA A 23 -27.53 11.76 16.05
CA ALA A 23 -26.43 12.30 15.27
C ALA A 23 -25.57 13.16 16.21
N GLY A 24 -24.71 12.49 16.99
CA GLY A 24 -23.60 13.18 17.65
C GLY A 24 -22.71 13.89 16.61
N PRO A 25 -21.88 14.86 17.00
CA PRO A 25 -21.03 15.60 16.06
C PRO A 25 -20.14 14.62 15.28
N LEU A 26 -20.37 14.54 13.96
CA LEU A 26 -19.50 13.83 13.03
C LEU A 26 -18.12 14.49 13.05
N GLN A 27 -17.16 13.85 13.71
CA GLN A 27 -15.78 14.32 13.70
C GLN A 27 -15.17 14.02 12.32
N LEU A 28 -15.29 14.96 11.39
CA LEU A 28 -14.59 14.92 10.10
C LEU A 28 -13.10 15.25 10.32
N ARG A 29 -12.37 14.33 10.94
CA ARG A 29 -10.90 14.40 10.97
C ARG A 29 -10.38 13.94 9.62
N PHE A 30 -9.62 14.79 8.95
CA PHE A 30 -8.92 14.43 7.72
C PHE A 30 -7.83 13.39 8.03
N SER A 31 -7.98 12.18 7.48
CA SER A 31 -6.92 11.17 7.44
C SER A 31 -6.23 11.26 6.08
N PRO A 32 -4.90 11.52 6.02
CA PRO A 32 -4.17 11.66 4.76
C PRO A 32 -4.01 10.34 4.00
N TYR A 33 -4.21 9.19 4.66
CA TYR A 33 -4.01 7.88 4.07
C TYR A 33 -5.30 7.08 3.99
N VAL A 34 -5.46 6.39 2.86
CA VAL A 34 -6.46 5.34 2.65
C VAL A 34 -5.75 4.07 2.21
N PHE A 35 -6.25 2.92 2.65
CA PHE A 35 -5.68 1.63 2.27
C PHE A 35 -6.39 1.10 1.02
N ASN A 36 -5.66 1.00 -0.09
CA ASN A 36 -6.24 0.58 -1.38
C ASN A 36 -6.12 -0.92 -1.68
N GLY A 37 -5.58 -1.70 -0.75
CA GLY A 37 -5.32 -3.12 -0.96
C GLY A 37 -4.26 -3.38 -2.02
N GLY A 38 -4.27 -4.60 -2.51
CA GLY A 38 -3.29 -5.09 -3.48
C GLY A 38 -2.38 -6.14 -2.90
N THR A 39 -2.10 -7.15 -3.71
CA THR A 39 -1.18 -8.24 -3.42
C THR A 39 -0.09 -8.31 -4.45
N ILE A 40 1.16 -8.37 -3.97
CA ILE A 40 2.34 -8.49 -4.81
C ILE A 40 3.14 -9.67 -4.31
N LEU A 41 3.61 -10.48 -5.25
CA LEU A 41 4.41 -11.65 -5.03
C LEU A 41 5.64 -11.55 -5.92
N ALA A 42 6.80 -11.89 -5.38
CA ALA A 42 7.99 -12.12 -6.17
C ALA A 42 8.64 -13.46 -5.81
N ILE A 43 9.09 -14.16 -6.84
CA ILE A 43 9.82 -15.43 -6.73
C ILE A 43 11.11 -15.27 -7.54
N ALA A 44 12.25 -15.54 -6.89
CA ALA A 44 13.55 -15.64 -7.53
C ALA A 44 13.91 -17.13 -7.67
N GLY A 45 13.98 -17.57 -8.93
CA GLY A 45 14.62 -18.82 -9.31
C GLY A 45 16.12 -18.63 -9.50
N GLU A 46 16.80 -19.67 -9.97
CA GLU A 46 18.25 -19.62 -10.26
C GLU A 46 18.54 -18.70 -11.45
N ASP A 47 17.73 -18.82 -12.51
CA ASP A 47 17.88 -18.12 -13.80
C ASP A 47 16.67 -17.24 -14.17
N PHE A 48 15.76 -16.97 -13.23
CA PHE A 48 14.65 -16.05 -13.47
C PHE A 48 14.17 -15.35 -12.20
N ALA A 49 13.53 -14.18 -12.34
CA ALA A 49 12.71 -13.58 -11.31
C ALA A 49 11.32 -13.28 -11.86
N ILE A 50 10.30 -13.75 -11.16
CA ILE A 50 8.89 -13.48 -11.48
C ILE A 50 8.36 -12.50 -10.45
N VAL A 51 7.73 -11.43 -10.92
CA VAL A 51 7.00 -10.48 -10.07
C VAL A 51 5.56 -10.43 -10.57
N ALA A 52 4.62 -10.82 -9.72
CA ALA A 52 3.20 -10.83 -10.00
C ALA A 52 2.46 -9.88 -9.06
N SER A 53 1.41 -9.24 -9.56
CA SER A 53 0.50 -8.45 -8.74
C SER A 53 -0.96 -8.69 -9.13
N ASP A 54 -1.87 -8.45 -8.20
CA ASP A 54 -3.28 -8.31 -8.55
C ASP A 54 -3.54 -6.96 -9.22
N THR A 55 -4.62 -6.90 -10.00
CA THR A 55 -5.00 -5.69 -10.75
C THR A 55 -6.16 -4.92 -10.11
N ARG A 56 -6.64 -5.37 -8.95
CA ARG A 56 -7.79 -4.74 -8.27
C ARG A 56 -7.35 -3.50 -7.50
N LEU A 57 -8.06 -2.39 -7.74
CA LEU A 57 -7.99 -1.19 -6.93
C LEU A 57 -9.34 -1.00 -6.21
N SER A 58 -9.31 -1.14 -4.90
CA SER A 58 -10.48 -0.99 -4.02
C SER A 58 -10.23 0.08 -2.98
N GLU A 59 -11.30 0.69 -2.47
CA GLU A 59 -11.26 1.59 -1.33
C GLU A 59 -12.49 1.31 -0.47
N GLY A 60 -12.27 0.96 0.80
CA GLY A 60 -13.35 0.50 1.67
C GLY A 60 -14.12 -0.67 1.05
N PHE A 61 -15.42 -0.50 0.84
CA PHE A 61 -16.30 -1.50 0.23
C PHE A 61 -16.56 -1.28 -1.26
N SER A 62 -15.92 -0.28 -1.88
CA SER A 62 -16.07 0.03 -3.31
C SER A 62 -14.86 -0.43 -4.13
N ILE A 63 -15.12 -0.85 -5.38
CA ILE A 63 -14.08 -1.20 -6.35
C ILE A 63 -14.00 -0.07 -7.36
N HIS A 64 -12.88 0.64 -7.37
CA HIS A 64 -12.60 1.72 -8.32
C HIS A 64 -12.30 1.17 -9.70
N THR A 65 -11.38 0.20 -9.78
CA THR A 65 -11.07 -0.48 -11.03
C THR A 65 -10.64 -1.92 -10.79
N ARG A 66 -10.84 -2.75 -11.81
CA ARG A 66 -10.40 -4.15 -11.86
C ARG A 66 -9.11 -4.32 -12.68
N ASP A 67 -8.65 -3.26 -13.33
CA ASP A 67 -7.49 -3.27 -14.19
C ASP A 67 -6.54 -2.12 -13.84
N SER A 68 -5.72 -2.35 -12.80
CA SER A 68 -4.66 -1.46 -12.36
C SER A 68 -3.44 -2.29 -11.96
N PRO A 69 -2.51 -2.57 -12.88
CA PRO A 69 -1.32 -3.33 -12.58
C PRO A 69 -0.45 -2.56 -11.58
N LYS A 70 0.08 -3.27 -10.58
CA LYS A 70 0.93 -2.69 -9.52
C LYS A 70 2.42 -2.98 -9.74
N CYS A 71 2.74 -3.68 -10.83
CA CYS A 71 4.09 -3.94 -11.30
C CYS A 71 4.50 -2.86 -12.33
N TYR A 72 5.63 -2.22 -12.08
CA TYR A 72 6.21 -1.21 -12.95
C TYR A 72 7.60 -1.67 -13.41
N LYS A 73 7.85 -1.65 -14.72
CA LYS A 73 9.15 -1.97 -15.29
C LYS A 73 10.07 -0.75 -15.13
N LEU A 74 11.19 -0.91 -14.43
CA LEU A 74 12.17 0.17 -14.21
C LEU A 74 13.26 0.15 -15.27
N THR A 75 13.84 -1.02 -15.52
CA THR A 75 14.88 -1.27 -16.53
C THR A 75 14.54 -2.56 -17.27
N ASP A 76 15.35 -2.95 -18.25
CA ASP A 76 15.14 -4.23 -18.95
C ASP A 76 15.33 -5.46 -18.06
N LYS A 77 15.99 -5.29 -16.92
CA LYS A 77 16.35 -6.37 -15.99
C LYS A 77 15.71 -6.24 -14.61
N THR A 78 14.93 -5.17 -14.37
CA THR A 78 14.41 -4.84 -13.04
C THR A 78 12.96 -4.37 -13.10
N VAL A 79 12.12 -4.96 -12.25
CA VAL A 79 10.71 -4.64 -12.06
C VAL A 79 10.49 -4.31 -10.58
N ILE A 80 9.65 -3.31 -10.31
CA ILE A 80 9.19 -2.97 -8.97
C ILE A 80 7.69 -3.25 -8.84
N GLY A 81 7.28 -3.83 -7.73
CA GLY A 81 5.88 -3.94 -7.34
C GLY A 81 5.61 -3.05 -6.14
N CYS A 82 4.57 -2.20 -6.22
CA CYS A 82 4.19 -1.26 -5.16
C CYS A 82 2.75 -1.53 -4.67
N SER A 83 2.56 -1.90 -3.41
CA SER A 83 1.24 -2.09 -2.78
C SER A 83 1.01 -1.12 -1.63
N GLY A 84 -0.23 -0.87 -1.20
CA GLY A 84 -0.57 0.04 -0.11
C GLY A 84 -1.46 1.20 -0.56
N PHE A 85 -1.09 2.43 -0.19
CA PHE A 85 -1.78 3.63 -0.64
C PHE A 85 -1.42 3.96 -2.08
N HIS A 86 -2.42 4.00 -2.97
CA HIS A 86 -2.20 4.12 -4.40
C HIS A 86 -1.56 5.46 -4.80
N GLY A 87 -1.90 6.56 -4.12
CA GLY A 87 -1.32 7.88 -4.39
C GLY A 87 0.19 7.93 -4.14
N ASP A 88 0.64 7.29 -3.06
CA ASP A 88 2.07 7.17 -2.75
C ASP A 88 2.77 6.24 -3.75
N CYS A 89 2.15 5.13 -4.16
CA CYS A 89 2.71 4.24 -5.18
C CYS A 89 3.03 5.00 -6.47
N LEU A 90 2.07 5.79 -6.99
CA LEU A 90 2.26 6.56 -8.22
C LEU A 90 3.36 7.62 -8.09
N THR A 91 3.40 8.29 -6.94
CA THR A 91 4.40 9.33 -6.66
C THR A 91 5.79 8.72 -6.59
N LEU A 92 5.93 7.60 -5.88
CA LEU A 92 7.19 6.89 -5.70
C LEU A 92 7.71 6.36 -7.04
N THR A 93 6.86 5.77 -7.88
CA THR A 93 7.24 5.30 -9.22
C THR A 93 7.83 6.44 -10.06
N LYS A 94 7.18 7.62 -10.09
CA LYS A 94 7.68 8.78 -10.83
C LYS A 94 9.03 9.29 -10.31
N ILE A 95 9.22 9.32 -8.98
CA ILE A 95 10.49 9.72 -8.37
C ILE A 95 11.62 8.75 -8.77
N ILE A 96 11.34 7.45 -8.75
CA ILE A 96 12.32 6.41 -9.13
C ILE A 96 12.67 6.55 -10.62
N GLU A 97 11.67 6.68 -11.50
CA GLU A 97 11.90 6.87 -12.94
C GLU A 97 12.75 8.11 -13.24
N ALA A 98 12.48 9.23 -12.57
CA ALA A 98 13.28 10.44 -12.72
C ALA A 98 14.73 10.21 -12.31
N ARG A 99 14.96 9.56 -11.16
CA ARG A 99 16.32 9.26 -10.68
C ARG A 99 17.06 8.28 -11.57
N LEU A 100 16.37 7.29 -12.13
CA LEU A 100 16.95 6.36 -13.10
C LEU A 100 17.45 7.09 -14.35
N LYS A 101 16.64 8.02 -14.88
CA LYS A 101 17.03 8.85 -16.03
C LYS A 101 18.22 9.74 -15.70
N MET A 102 18.20 10.41 -14.55
CA MET A 102 19.32 11.24 -14.08
C MET A 102 20.61 10.43 -13.96
N TYR A 103 20.55 9.26 -13.33
CA TYR A 103 21.71 8.37 -13.20
C TYR A 103 22.26 7.94 -14.57
N LYS A 104 21.37 7.57 -15.51
CA LYS A 104 21.76 7.18 -16.86
C LYS A 104 22.47 8.33 -17.59
N HIS A 105 22.04 9.58 -17.41
CA HIS A 105 22.69 10.74 -18.01
C HIS A 105 24.04 11.08 -17.37
N SER A 106 24.17 10.96 -16.05
CA SER A 106 25.43 11.27 -15.35
C SER A 106 26.51 10.21 -15.56
N ASN A 107 26.14 8.93 -15.57
CA ASN A 107 27.09 7.82 -15.55
C ASN A 107 27.16 7.06 -16.89
N ASN A 108 26.33 7.41 -17.88
CA ASN A 108 26.16 6.70 -19.15
C ASN A 108 25.89 5.19 -19.03
N LYS A 109 25.48 4.72 -17.84
CA LYS A 109 25.23 3.32 -17.50
C LYS A 109 23.84 3.19 -16.86
N ALA A 110 23.16 2.07 -17.12
CA ALA A 110 21.92 1.73 -16.41
C ALA A 110 22.24 1.31 -14.96
N MET A 111 21.37 1.65 -14.01
CA MET A 111 21.52 1.21 -12.62
C MET A 111 21.33 -0.31 -12.49
N THR A 112 22.16 -0.94 -11.65
CA THR A 112 21.99 -2.34 -11.26
C THR A 112 20.83 -2.49 -10.27
N THR A 113 20.26 -3.70 -10.18
CA THR A 113 19.14 -3.99 -9.27
C THR A 113 19.50 -3.67 -7.81
N GLY A 114 20.71 -3.99 -7.37
CA GLY A 114 21.21 -3.66 -6.03
C GLY A 114 21.30 -2.15 -5.78
N ALA A 115 21.77 -1.38 -6.75
CA ALA A 115 21.85 0.08 -6.65
C ALA A 115 20.45 0.73 -6.55
N ILE A 116 19.46 0.20 -7.28
CA ILE A 116 18.08 0.67 -7.21
C ILE A 116 17.49 0.42 -5.82
N ALA A 117 17.72 -0.76 -5.25
CA ALA A 117 17.25 -1.09 -3.91
C ALA A 117 17.90 -0.22 -2.82
N ALA A 118 19.20 0.07 -2.93
CA ALA A 118 19.89 1.00 -2.04
C ALA A 118 19.31 2.43 -2.15
N MET A 119 19.11 2.92 -3.39
CA MET A 119 18.50 4.21 -3.64
C MET A 119 17.09 4.31 -3.07
N LEU A 120 16.27 3.27 -3.26
CA LEU A 120 14.90 3.22 -2.76
C LEU A 120 14.85 3.32 -1.23
N SER A 121 15.76 2.62 -0.56
CA SER A 121 15.89 2.67 0.91
C SER A 121 16.13 4.09 1.40
N THR A 122 17.03 4.83 0.75
CA THR A 122 17.31 6.24 1.07
C THR A 122 16.09 7.15 0.82
N ILE A 123 15.33 6.92 -0.25
CA ILE A 123 14.13 7.71 -0.57
C ILE A 123 13.06 7.51 0.51
N LEU A 124 12.78 6.26 0.88
CA LEU A 124 11.78 5.94 1.88
C LEU A 124 12.19 6.45 3.27
N TYR A 125 13.48 6.34 3.60
CA TYR A 125 14.01 6.83 4.87
C TYR A 125 14.00 8.36 4.99
N SER A 126 14.17 9.08 3.88
CA SER A 126 14.18 10.55 3.87
C SER A 126 12.90 11.17 4.44
N ARG A 127 11.77 10.46 4.39
CA ARG A 127 10.48 10.91 4.94
C ARG A 127 10.10 10.17 6.22
N ARG A 128 11.03 10.00 7.16
CA ARG A 128 10.77 9.28 8.42
C ARG A 128 9.63 9.85 9.29
N PHE A 129 9.43 11.18 9.24
CA PHE A 129 8.39 11.88 10.01
C PHE A 129 7.03 11.94 9.30
N PHE A 130 6.98 11.56 8.03
CA PHE A 130 5.75 11.41 7.25
C PHE A 130 5.97 10.29 6.21
N PRO A 131 5.90 9.01 6.65
CA PRO A 131 6.35 7.88 5.84
C PRO A 131 5.37 7.59 4.70
N TYR A 132 5.89 7.14 3.57
CA TYR A 132 5.05 6.60 2.50
C TYR A 132 4.35 5.33 2.98
N TYR A 133 3.04 5.23 2.76
CA TYR A 133 2.28 4.05 3.16
C TYR A 133 2.26 3.00 2.04
N VAL A 134 3.44 2.45 1.76
CA VAL A 134 3.68 1.54 0.64
C VAL A 134 4.58 0.37 1.01
N TYR A 135 4.27 -0.78 0.44
CA TYR A 135 5.05 -2.01 0.49
C TYR A 135 5.67 -2.22 -0.89
N ASN A 136 7.00 -2.25 -0.96
CA ASN A 136 7.69 -2.37 -2.24
C ASN A 136 8.46 -3.69 -2.32
N ILE A 137 8.37 -4.33 -3.48
CA ILE A 137 9.20 -5.49 -3.85
C ILE A 137 9.97 -5.11 -5.11
N ILE A 138 11.27 -5.35 -5.13
CA ILE A 138 12.09 -5.22 -6.34
C ILE A 138 12.52 -6.62 -6.77
N GLY A 139 12.19 -7.00 -7.99
CA GLY A 139 12.70 -8.20 -8.64
C GLY A 139 13.62 -7.82 -9.78
N GLY A 140 14.80 -8.42 -9.85
CA GLY A 140 15.67 -8.21 -11.01
C GLY A 140 16.93 -9.05 -11.02
N LEU A 141 17.62 -8.99 -12.15
CA LEU A 141 18.91 -9.66 -12.35
C LEU A 141 20.04 -8.78 -11.80
N ASP A 142 21.02 -9.39 -11.15
CA ASP A 142 22.29 -8.74 -10.80
C ASP A 142 23.39 -9.00 -11.85
N GLU A 143 24.49 -8.24 -11.83
CA GLU A 143 25.59 -8.39 -12.79
C GLU A 143 26.29 -9.77 -12.71
N GLU A 144 26.17 -10.46 -11.58
CA GLU A 144 26.70 -11.81 -11.31
C GLU A 144 25.84 -12.94 -11.91
N GLY A 145 24.76 -12.62 -12.62
CA GLY A 145 23.87 -13.61 -13.24
C GLY A 145 22.93 -14.33 -12.26
N THR A 146 23.09 -14.12 -10.96
CA THR A 146 22.17 -14.65 -9.94
C THR A 146 20.94 -13.74 -9.82
N TRP A 147 19.75 -14.29 -10.00
CA TRP A 147 18.51 -13.55 -9.80
C TRP A 147 18.23 -13.32 -8.32
N ARG A 148 17.87 -12.09 -7.97
CA ARG A 148 17.56 -11.72 -6.59
C ARG A 148 16.20 -11.02 -6.54
N ALA A 149 15.31 -11.55 -5.71
CA ALA A 149 14.17 -10.79 -5.22
C ALA A 149 14.63 -10.06 -3.96
N VAL A 150 14.65 -8.74 -4.03
CA VAL A 150 14.99 -7.88 -2.89
C VAL A 150 13.69 -7.28 -2.39
N LEU A 151 13.36 -7.62 -1.16
CA LEU A 151 12.27 -6.99 -0.44
C LEU A 151 12.72 -5.67 0.14
N HIS A 152 11.81 -4.71 0.16
CA HIS A 152 11.97 -3.58 1.05
C HIS A 152 10.75 -3.41 1.94
N ILE A 153 10.82 -4.04 3.11
CA ILE A 153 10.39 -3.42 4.36
C ILE A 153 11.37 -3.83 5.46
N GLU A 154 12.09 -2.82 5.97
CA GLU A 154 13.03 -2.83 7.10
C GLU A 154 14.30 -3.70 7.06
N THR A 155 14.51 -4.63 6.11
CA THR A 155 15.83 -5.28 5.99
C THR A 155 16.17 -5.57 4.52
N PHE A 156 17.39 -5.23 4.10
CA PHE A 156 17.97 -5.67 2.83
C PHE A 156 18.29 -7.17 2.93
N ARG A 157 17.25 -8.01 3.04
CA ARG A 157 17.37 -9.46 2.96
C ARG A 157 17.03 -9.87 1.54
N THR A 158 18.01 -10.47 0.87
CA THR A 158 17.74 -11.24 -0.35
C THR A 158 16.97 -12.49 0.08
N ALA A 159 15.76 -12.67 -0.44
CA ALA A 159 14.94 -13.84 -0.19
C ALA A 159 14.63 -14.55 -1.51
N ARG A 160 14.50 -15.89 -1.49
CA ARG A 160 14.16 -16.68 -2.69
C ARG A 160 12.70 -16.52 -3.11
N SER A 161 11.78 -16.36 -2.17
CA SER A 161 10.35 -16.17 -2.47
C SER A 161 9.74 -15.26 -1.43
N THR A 162 8.93 -14.29 -1.87
CA THR A 162 8.22 -13.41 -0.94
C THR A 162 6.91 -12.88 -1.49
N ALA A 163 5.88 -12.88 -0.64
CA ALA A 163 4.64 -12.15 -0.84
C ALA A 163 4.55 -10.94 0.10
N LEU A 164 4.01 -9.81 -0.37
CA LEU A 164 3.63 -8.66 0.46
C LEU A 164 2.20 -8.21 0.14
N SER A 165 1.32 -8.27 1.16
CA SER A 165 -0.03 -7.68 1.26
C SER A 165 -0.86 -8.23 2.43
N LEU A 166 -2.12 -7.78 2.52
CA LEU A 166 -3.20 -8.42 3.31
C LEU A 166 -3.26 -9.96 3.18
N GLY A 167 -2.73 -10.55 2.11
CA GLY A 167 -2.75 -11.98 1.84
C GLY A 167 -1.48 -12.76 2.22
N VAL A 168 -0.46 -12.12 2.83
CA VAL A 168 0.87 -12.74 3.05
C VAL A 168 0.79 -14.13 3.70
N ASN A 169 -0.06 -14.30 4.71
CA ASN A 169 -0.20 -15.57 5.43
C ASN A 169 -0.74 -16.72 4.55
N ARG A 170 -1.40 -16.41 3.42
CA ARG A 170 -1.99 -17.40 2.51
C ARG A 170 -1.07 -17.81 1.37
N CYS A 171 -0.08 -16.98 1.01
CA CYS A 171 0.76 -17.21 -0.16
C CYS A 171 2.07 -17.97 0.12
N LEU A 172 2.44 -18.14 1.40
CA LEU A 172 3.74 -18.71 1.81
C LEU A 172 3.63 -20.15 2.36
N HIS A 173 2.54 -20.86 2.09
CA HIS A 173 2.36 -22.28 2.44
C HIS A 173 2.36 -23.16 1.19
#